data_AF-A0A7W4YBW9-F1
#
_entry.id   AF-A0A7W4YBW9-F1
#
_cell.length_a   1.000
_cell.length_b   1.000
_cell.length_c   1.000
_cell.angle_alpha   90.00
_cell.angle_beta   90.00
_cell.angle_gamma   90.00
#
_symmetry.space_group_name_H-M   'P 1'
#
loop_
_entity.id
_entity.type
_entity.pdbx_description
1 polymer ?
#
loop_
_entity_poly.entity_id
_entity_poly.type
_entity_poly.pdbx_seq_one_letter_code
_entity_poly.pdbx_strand_id
1 'polypeptide(L)'
;MYFFSDLSFERAVQFRDHVVAREPYRLRDLAEWMRDSGGPLRTMDASVRSLAPLWEWFVGFVAADCPGVPDDAVPSLWPFRKPGTDVGRRRAFACESIEHYVRLVLTQLDPEARWEVYVQPKRARDLDHHLTAIRLSGGDFVPFSHGLLPTVVMKAVEGDYEHSMGDWFQALVAMRCPQGLLRDAYARQPSALLRYLDLDLGEPSEIAAVTPVISWAAADAKTPPPPPLAPRSGEDMYFAAGPDEEPEDDSHLTPLPHERVAAALTRAGFLTDDDQPIPPQDLLRAGFEVLHRDGLANLATYTHDATLRAFTLEVVDGGTPEQWEQMLAPLRALANELGARLAPDDEFYDEDDEDD
;
A
#
# COMPACT_ATOMS: atom_id res chain seq x y z
N MET A 1 2.59 5.67 15.06
CA MET A 1 1.61 5.43 13.98
C MET A 1 1.33 3.95 14.06
N TYR A 2 0.08 3.53 14.23
CA TYR A 2 -0.23 2.11 14.27
C TYR A 2 -0.35 1.61 12.83
N PHE A 3 0.39 0.55 12.50
CA PHE A 3 0.23 -0.17 11.25
C PHE A 3 -0.82 -1.27 11.44
N PHE A 4 -1.46 -1.73 10.36
CA PHE A 4 -2.36 -2.88 10.46
C PHE A 4 -1.62 -4.13 10.93
N SER A 5 -0.34 -4.25 10.58
CA SER A 5 0.55 -5.32 11.01
C SER A 5 0.69 -5.42 12.54
N ASP A 6 0.41 -4.34 13.27
CA ASP A 6 0.42 -4.32 14.74
C ASP A 6 -0.89 -4.86 15.36
N LEU A 7 -1.96 -4.99 14.57
CA LEU A 7 -3.25 -5.50 15.06
C LEU A 7 -3.19 -7.01 15.28
N SER A 8 -3.98 -7.51 16.24
CA SER A 8 -4.28 -8.94 16.27
C SER A 8 -5.22 -9.28 15.10
N PHE A 9 -5.17 -10.53 14.65
CA PHE A 9 -6.10 -11.02 13.62
C PHE A 9 -7.58 -10.81 14.02
N GLU A 10 -7.91 -10.99 15.30
CA GLU A 10 -9.28 -10.74 15.80
C GLU A 10 -9.69 -9.28 15.65
N ARG A 11 -8.82 -8.32 16.00
CA ARG A 11 -9.06 -6.89 15.78
C ARG A 11 -9.22 -6.61 14.28
N ALA A 12 -8.35 -7.17 13.44
CA ALA A 12 -8.44 -7.02 11.99
C ALA A 12 -9.79 -7.51 11.43
N VAL A 13 -10.30 -8.65 11.92
CA VAL A 13 -11.62 -9.17 11.55
C VAL A 13 -12.75 -8.23 11.99
N GLN A 14 -12.70 -7.71 13.22
CA GLN A 14 -13.68 -6.72 13.71
C GLN A 14 -13.71 -5.47 12.82
N PHE A 15 -12.55 -4.98 12.38
CA PHE A 15 -12.48 -3.84 11.46
C PHE A 15 -12.99 -4.18 10.06
N ARG A 16 -12.67 -5.35 9.52
CA ARG A 16 -13.24 -5.83 8.26
C ARG A 16 -14.76 -5.87 8.32
N ASP A 17 -15.33 -6.39 9.41
CA ASP A 17 -16.78 -6.46 9.61
C ASP A 17 -17.42 -5.07 9.68
N HIS A 18 -16.75 -4.10 10.32
CA HIS A 18 -17.12 -2.69 10.30
C HIS A 18 -17.16 -2.11 8.87
N VAL A 19 -16.11 -2.33 8.07
CA VAL A 19 -16.05 -1.89 6.67
C VAL A 19 -17.20 -2.49 5.86
N VAL A 20 -17.44 -3.81 5.98
CA VAL A 20 -18.55 -4.50 5.30
C VAL A 20 -19.90 -3.91 5.69
N ALA A 21 -20.15 -3.67 6.98
CA ALA A 21 -21.42 -3.16 7.47
C ALA A 21 -21.71 -1.72 7.00
N ARG A 22 -20.67 -0.92 6.75
CA ARG A 22 -20.79 0.48 6.32
C ARG A 22 -20.93 0.68 4.83
N GLU A 23 -20.50 -0.29 4.02
CA GLU A 23 -20.50 -0.20 2.56
C GLU A 23 -21.78 0.42 1.96
N PRO A 24 -23.01 -0.04 2.28
CA PRO A 24 -24.21 0.55 1.68
C PRO A 24 -24.42 2.03 2.05
N TYR A 25 -24.05 2.44 3.26
CA TYR A 25 -24.13 3.83 3.70
C TYR A 25 -23.09 4.68 2.98
N ARG A 26 -21.85 4.20 2.84
CA ARG A 26 -20.78 4.89 2.11
C ARG A 26 -21.11 5.11 0.63
N LEU A 27 -21.73 4.11 0.00
CA LEU A 27 -22.17 4.21 -1.39
C LEU A 27 -23.35 5.18 -1.55
N ARG A 28 -24.24 5.27 -0.56
CA ARG A 28 -25.29 6.31 -0.52
C ARG A 28 -24.68 7.70 -0.37
N ASP A 29 -23.78 7.89 0.59
CA ASP A 29 -23.09 9.17 0.82
C ASP A 29 -22.40 9.64 -0.47
N LEU A 30 -21.67 8.74 -1.15
CA LEU A 30 -21.04 9.04 -2.45
C LEU A 30 -22.05 9.47 -3.51
N ALA A 31 -23.17 8.75 -3.61
CA ALA A 31 -24.22 9.06 -4.57
C ALA A 31 -24.86 10.45 -4.30
N GLU A 32 -25.08 10.78 -3.03
CA GLU A 32 -25.60 12.09 -2.60
C GLU A 32 -24.60 13.20 -2.89
N TRP A 33 -23.33 13.04 -2.54
CA TRP A 33 -22.29 14.02 -2.85
C TRP A 33 -22.17 14.27 -4.35
N MET A 34 -22.20 13.23 -5.18
CA MET A 34 -22.20 13.40 -6.64
C MET A 34 -23.46 14.11 -7.12
N ARG A 35 -24.63 13.76 -6.61
CA ARG A 35 -25.89 14.43 -7.00
C ARG A 35 -25.82 15.92 -6.70
N ASP A 36 -25.34 16.27 -5.52
CA ASP A 36 -25.41 17.63 -4.97
C ASP A 36 -24.27 18.53 -5.47
N SER A 37 -23.12 17.95 -5.83
CA SER A 37 -21.96 18.66 -6.40
C SER A 37 -21.85 18.60 -7.93
N GLY A 38 -22.82 17.98 -8.62
CA GLY A 38 -22.81 17.86 -10.08
C GLY A 38 -21.84 16.80 -10.64
N GLY A 39 -21.50 15.80 -9.83
CA GLY A 39 -20.66 14.67 -10.21
C GLY A 39 -21.29 13.70 -11.22
N PRO A 40 -20.51 12.71 -11.71
CA PRO A 40 -20.87 11.86 -12.84
C PRO A 40 -21.83 10.71 -12.46
N LEU A 41 -22.79 10.95 -11.56
CA LEU A 41 -23.65 9.94 -10.94
C LEU A 41 -24.34 8.99 -11.95
N ARG A 42 -24.82 9.53 -13.08
CA ARG A 42 -25.54 8.75 -14.10
C ARG A 42 -24.65 7.76 -14.87
N THR A 43 -23.34 7.95 -14.84
CA THR A 43 -22.36 7.09 -15.52
C THR A 43 -21.61 6.15 -14.58
N MET A 44 -21.97 6.13 -13.28
CA MET A 44 -21.35 5.26 -12.27
C MET A 44 -21.92 3.85 -12.32
N ASP A 45 -21.68 3.14 -13.42
CA ASP A 45 -22.20 1.80 -13.72
C ASP A 45 -21.39 0.65 -13.14
N ALA A 46 -20.47 0.94 -12.21
CA ALA A 46 -19.50 -0.01 -11.66
C ALA A 46 -18.64 -0.71 -12.74
N SER A 47 -18.41 -0.09 -13.89
CA SER A 47 -17.39 -0.54 -14.85
C SER A 47 -16.02 0.05 -14.53
N VAL A 48 -14.94 -0.60 -14.99
CA VAL A 48 -13.57 -0.06 -14.91
C VAL A 48 -13.48 1.34 -15.55
N ARG A 49 -14.21 1.56 -16.64
CA ARG A 49 -14.27 2.86 -17.33
C ARG A 49 -14.90 3.97 -16.49
N SER A 50 -15.74 3.63 -15.51
CA SER A 50 -16.36 4.62 -14.63
C SER A 50 -15.38 5.19 -13.58
N LEU A 51 -14.22 4.54 -13.35
CA LEU A 51 -13.21 5.00 -12.39
C LEU A 51 -12.52 6.30 -12.82
N ALA A 52 -12.30 6.51 -14.12
CA ALA A 52 -11.68 7.75 -14.61
C ALA A 52 -12.54 9.00 -14.35
N PRO A 53 -13.81 9.08 -14.80
CA PRO A 53 -14.65 10.24 -14.49
C PRO A 53 -14.97 10.37 -13.00
N LEU A 54 -15.03 9.25 -12.25
CA LEU A 54 -15.12 9.29 -10.79
C LEU A 54 -13.93 10.04 -10.19
N TRP A 55 -12.71 9.67 -10.59
CA TRP A 55 -11.49 10.26 -10.07
C TRP A 55 -11.39 11.74 -10.40
N GLU A 56 -11.63 12.12 -11.66
CA GLU A 56 -11.61 13.52 -12.11
C GLU A 56 -12.54 14.40 -11.26
N TRP A 57 -13.78 13.95 -11.06
CA TRP A 57 -14.72 14.64 -10.17
C TRP A 57 -14.23 14.65 -8.72
N PHE A 58 -13.71 13.54 -8.20
CA PHE A 58 -13.35 13.41 -6.80
C PHE A 58 -12.19 14.33 -6.40
N VAL A 59 -11.18 14.51 -7.28
CA VAL A 59 -10.10 15.48 -7.05
C VAL A 59 -10.68 16.90 -6.92
N GLY A 60 -11.60 17.28 -7.81
CA GLY A 60 -12.29 18.57 -7.73
C GLY A 60 -13.16 18.70 -6.46
N PHE A 61 -13.86 17.63 -6.07
CA PHE A 61 -14.65 17.57 -4.85
C PHE A 61 -13.79 17.78 -3.59
N VAL A 62 -12.60 17.18 -3.55
CA VAL A 62 -11.65 17.32 -2.44
C VAL A 62 -10.96 18.69 -2.44
N ALA A 63 -10.63 19.22 -3.61
CA ALA A 63 -10.10 20.59 -3.77
C ALA A 63 -11.13 21.63 -3.29
N ALA A 64 -12.42 21.37 -3.50
CA ALA A 64 -13.54 22.15 -2.95
C ALA A 64 -13.85 21.85 -1.48
N ASP A 65 -12.96 21.15 -0.77
CA ASP A 65 -13.06 20.85 0.65
C ASP A 65 -14.27 19.95 1.03
N CYS A 66 -14.59 19.02 0.14
CA CYS A 66 -15.59 17.96 0.34
C CYS A 66 -16.99 18.47 0.74
N PRO A 67 -17.65 19.30 -0.08
CA PRO A 67 -18.95 19.89 0.26
C PRO A 67 -19.99 18.81 0.57
N GLY A 68 -20.68 18.94 1.71
CA GLY A 68 -21.68 17.98 2.19
C GLY A 68 -21.14 16.87 3.08
N VAL A 69 -19.82 16.76 3.25
CA VAL A 69 -19.23 15.90 4.30
C VAL A 69 -19.38 16.61 5.66
N PRO A 70 -19.98 15.96 6.69
CA PRO A 70 -20.10 16.55 8.01
C PRO A 70 -18.75 16.93 8.63
N ASP A 71 -18.71 18.03 9.38
CA ASP A 71 -17.48 18.49 10.04
C ASP A 71 -16.99 17.50 11.10
N ASP A 72 -17.90 16.77 11.75
CA ASP A 72 -17.62 15.74 12.73
C ASP A 72 -17.43 14.34 12.11
N ALA A 73 -17.38 14.23 10.78
CA ALA A 73 -17.15 12.97 10.09
C ALA A 73 -15.79 12.36 10.49
N VAL A 74 -15.80 11.08 10.88
CA VAL A 74 -14.60 10.36 11.35
C VAL A 74 -14.28 9.18 10.42
N PRO A 75 -13.08 9.16 9.79
CA PRO A 75 -12.60 8.01 9.04
C PRO A 75 -12.53 6.76 9.93
N SER A 76 -12.79 5.60 9.34
CA SER A 76 -12.78 4.29 9.97
C SER A 76 -11.46 4.01 10.70
N LEU A 77 -10.31 4.51 10.22
CA LEU A 77 -9.01 4.33 10.87
C LEU A 77 -8.61 5.39 11.89
N TRP A 78 -9.49 6.30 12.25
CA TRP A 78 -9.19 7.26 13.31
C TRP A 78 -9.20 6.59 14.69
N PRO A 79 -8.23 6.85 15.60
CA PRO A 79 -7.14 7.82 15.54
C PRO A 79 -5.77 7.23 15.18
N PHE A 80 -5.70 6.08 14.50
CA PHE A 80 -4.41 5.44 14.19
C PHE A 80 -3.51 6.25 13.24
N ARG A 81 -4.11 7.18 12.48
CA ARG A 81 -3.37 8.21 11.75
C ARG A 81 -3.02 9.39 12.66
N LYS A 82 -1.83 9.99 12.45
CA LYS A 82 -1.43 11.24 13.12
C LYS A 82 -2.60 12.23 13.06
N PRO A 83 -2.87 12.98 14.15
CA PRO A 83 -3.96 13.96 14.15
C PRO A 83 -3.71 14.97 13.03
N GLY A 84 -4.44 14.81 11.93
CA GLY A 84 -4.49 15.79 10.86
C GLY A 84 -5.35 16.98 11.27
N THR A 85 -5.32 18.03 10.45
CA THR A 85 -6.31 19.11 10.51
C THR A 85 -7.73 18.53 10.30
N ASP A 86 -8.78 19.24 10.76
CA ASP A 86 -10.17 18.82 10.50
C ASP A 86 -10.45 18.64 9.00
N VAL A 87 -9.79 19.44 8.15
CA VAL A 87 -9.80 19.30 6.68
C VAL A 87 -9.26 17.93 6.25
N GLY A 88 -8.10 17.50 6.76
CA GLY A 88 -7.55 16.18 6.45
C GLY A 88 -8.47 15.03 6.87
N ARG A 89 -9.23 15.21 7.96
CA ARG A 89 -10.19 14.22 8.45
C ARG A 89 -11.36 14.01 7.47
N ARG A 90 -12.00 15.09 7.01
CA ARG A 90 -13.12 15.00 6.04
C ARG A 90 -12.69 14.38 4.71
N ARG A 91 -11.50 14.76 4.22
CA ARG A 91 -10.93 14.19 2.98
C ARG A 91 -10.71 12.69 3.09
N ALA A 92 -10.09 12.24 4.19
CA ALA A 92 -9.91 10.81 4.45
C ALA A 92 -11.25 10.07 4.54
N PHE A 93 -12.26 10.66 5.18
CA PHE A 93 -13.60 10.08 5.27
C PHE A 93 -14.25 9.93 3.89
N ALA A 94 -14.11 10.94 3.03
CA ALA A 94 -14.63 10.87 1.67
C ALA A 94 -13.91 9.83 0.80
N CYS A 95 -12.60 9.65 1.01
CA CYS A 95 -11.80 8.65 0.29
C CYS A 95 -12.31 7.23 0.52
N GLU A 96 -12.76 6.89 1.74
CA GLU A 96 -13.31 5.55 2.03
C GLU A 96 -14.49 5.19 1.13
N SER A 97 -15.33 6.17 0.77
CA SER A 97 -16.46 5.93 -0.13
C SER A 97 -16.02 5.54 -1.54
N ILE A 98 -14.86 6.00 -2.00
CA ILE A 98 -14.27 5.58 -3.27
C ILE A 98 -13.83 4.12 -3.21
N GLU A 99 -13.21 3.68 -2.11
CA GLU A 99 -12.78 2.29 -1.91
C GLU A 99 -13.97 1.32 -2.03
N HIS A 100 -15.12 1.67 -1.45
CA HIS A 100 -16.36 0.91 -1.60
C HIS A 100 -16.88 0.87 -3.03
N TYR A 101 -16.76 1.96 -3.78
CA TYR A 101 -17.14 1.94 -5.20
C TYR A 101 -16.19 1.08 -6.04
N VAL A 102 -14.89 1.11 -5.76
CA VAL A 102 -13.93 0.21 -6.43
C VAL A 102 -14.26 -1.25 -6.12
N ARG A 103 -14.69 -1.57 -4.90
CA ARG A 103 -15.22 -2.90 -4.59
C ARG A 103 -16.39 -3.29 -5.50
N LEU A 104 -17.35 -2.40 -5.74
CA LEU A 104 -18.45 -2.69 -6.66
C LEU A 104 -17.94 -2.96 -8.07
N VAL A 105 -16.95 -2.20 -8.54
CA VAL A 105 -16.31 -2.40 -9.84
C VAL A 105 -15.66 -3.78 -9.91
N LEU A 106 -14.90 -4.16 -8.88
CA LEU A 106 -14.28 -5.48 -8.82
C LEU A 106 -15.32 -6.61 -8.75
N THR A 107 -16.44 -6.43 -8.05
CA THR A 107 -17.53 -7.43 -8.02
C THR A 107 -18.24 -7.61 -9.37
N GLN A 108 -18.25 -6.60 -10.24
CA GLN A 108 -18.73 -6.75 -11.62
C GLN A 108 -17.78 -7.60 -12.47
N LEU A 109 -16.47 -7.50 -12.23
CA LEU A 109 -15.45 -8.29 -12.92
C LEU A 109 -15.34 -9.71 -12.37
N ASP A 110 -15.41 -9.83 -11.05
CA ASP A 110 -15.23 -11.04 -10.28
C ASP A 110 -16.33 -11.13 -9.22
N PRO A 111 -17.40 -11.92 -9.46
CA PRO A 111 -18.50 -12.06 -8.52
C PRO A 111 -18.11 -12.57 -7.12
N GLU A 112 -16.93 -13.19 -6.96
CA GLU A 112 -16.43 -13.64 -5.66
C GLU A 112 -15.65 -12.56 -4.89
N ALA A 113 -15.40 -11.41 -5.52
CA ALA A 113 -14.69 -10.29 -4.91
C ALA A 113 -15.38 -9.83 -3.62
N ARG A 114 -14.63 -9.86 -2.51
CA ARG A 114 -15.15 -9.57 -1.17
C ARG A 114 -14.10 -8.93 -0.28
N TRP A 115 -14.55 -8.18 0.72
CA TRP A 115 -13.67 -7.72 1.80
C TRP A 115 -13.15 -8.89 2.62
N GLU A 116 -11.83 -8.92 2.81
CA GLU A 116 -11.14 -9.95 3.58
C GLU A 116 -9.94 -9.35 4.31
N VAL A 117 -9.57 -9.96 5.43
CA VAL A 117 -8.34 -9.61 6.14
C VAL A 117 -7.19 -10.25 5.37
N TYR A 118 -6.27 -9.42 4.90
CA TYR A 118 -5.04 -9.88 4.28
C TYR A 118 -4.16 -10.55 5.33
N VAL A 119 -3.87 -11.83 5.14
CA VAL A 119 -2.99 -12.60 6.02
C VAL A 119 -1.89 -13.18 5.17
N GLN A 120 -0.69 -12.63 5.35
CA GLN A 120 0.50 -13.19 4.73
C GLN A 120 1.01 -14.43 5.47
N PRO A 121 1.76 -15.30 4.78
CA PRO A 121 2.66 -16.24 5.42
C PRO A 121 3.60 -15.50 6.39
N LYS A 122 3.91 -16.09 7.54
CA LYS A 122 4.62 -15.48 8.68
C LYS A 122 6.00 -14.85 8.39
N ARG A 123 6.53 -14.97 7.17
CA ARG A 123 7.92 -14.65 6.81
C ARG A 123 8.11 -13.36 6.03
N ALA A 124 7.03 -12.71 5.60
CA ALA A 124 7.10 -11.38 5.01
C ALA A 124 6.56 -10.36 6.03
N ARG A 125 7.37 -9.36 6.37
CA ARG A 125 6.91 -8.19 7.13
C ARG A 125 6.34 -7.18 6.15
N ASP A 126 5.17 -7.50 5.63
CA ASP A 126 4.40 -6.51 4.90
C ASP A 126 3.68 -5.61 5.90
N LEU A 127 3.83 -4.30 5.71
CA LEU A 127 3.08 -3.27 6.43
C LEU A 127 1.57 -3.47 6.30
N ASP A 128 1.14 -4.19 5.26
CA ASP A 128 -0.24 -4.56 4.99
C ASP A 128 -0.70 -5.85 5.69
N HIS A 129 0.13 -6.56 6.47
CA HIS A 129 -0.36 -7.70 7.25
C HIS A 129 -1.56 -7.28 8.11
N HIS A 130 -2.64 -8.08 8.09
CA HIS A 130 -3.93 -7.76 8.71
C HIS A 130 -4.71 -6.58 8.12
N LEU A 131 -4.27 -5.98 7.00
CA LEU A 131 -5.03 -4.97 6.27
C LEU A 131 -6.38 -5.54 5.81
N THR A 132 -7.43 -4.72 5.87
CA THR A 132 -8.69 -5.04 5.17
C THR A 132 -8.54 -4.72 3.70
N ALA A 133 -8.59 -5.74 2.85
CA ALA A 133 -8.39 -5.65 1.41
C ALA A 133 -9.53 -6.37 0.66
N ILE A 134 -9.55 -6.23 -0.66
CA ILE A 134 -10.53 -6.94 -1.50
C ILE A 134 -9.86 -8.19 -2.06
N ARG A 135 -10.33 -9.37 -1.66
CA ARG A 135 -9.86 -10.65 -2.17
C ARG A 135 -10.64 -11.04 -3.43
N LEU A 136 -9.92 -11.42 -4.48
CA LEU A 136 -10.46 -11.95 -5.74
C LEU A 136 -10.52 -13.49 -5.72
N SER A 137 -11.30 -14.08 -6.62
CA SER A 137 -11.44 -15.54 -6.83
C SER A 137 -10.10 -16.24 -7.09
N GLY A 138 -9.17 -15.56 -7.77
CA GLY A 138 -7.80 -16.05 -8.03
C GLY A 138 -6.90 -16.12 -6.80
N GLY A 139 -7.34 -15.61 -5.64
CA GLY A 139 -6.53 -15.53 -4.43
C GLY A 139 -5.74 -14.22 -4.29
N ASP A 140 -5.69 -13.41 -5.35
CA ASP A 140 -5.09 -12.08 -5.32
C ASP A 140 -5.85 -11.13 -4.39
N PHE A 141 -5.12 -10.16 -3.85
CA PHE A 141 -5.65 -9.08 -3.04
C PHE A 141 -5.43 -7.75 -3.73
N VAL A 142 -6.45 -6.89 -3.68
CA VAL A 142 -6.35 -5.47 -4.03
C VAL A 142 -6.28 -4.70 -2.71
N PRO A 143 -5.07 -4.31 -2.26
CA PRO A 143 -4.93 -3.56 -1.04
C PRO A 143 -5.48 -2.16 -1.27
N PHE A 144 -6.37 -1.74 -0.38
CA PHE A 144 -6.63 -0.33 -0.14
C PHE A 144 -5.93 -0.03 1.16
N SER A 145 -4.64 0.27 1.08
CA SER A 145 -4.02 0.92 2.22
C SER A 145 -4.79 2.23 2.35
N HIS A 146 -5.63 2.33 3.37
CA HIS A 146 -6.34 3.57 3.72
C HIS A 146 -5.33 4.75 3.87
N GLY A 147 -4.04 4.40 4.02
CA GLY A 147 -2.81 4.96 3.43
C GLY A 147 -2.88 5.80 2.16
N LEU A 148 -2.77 5.10 1.04
CA LEU A 148 -2.32 5.58 -0.25
C LEU A 148 -3.32 6.54 -0.90
N LEU A 149 -4.62 6.20 -0.87
CA LEU A 149 -5.61 6.99 -1.60
C LEU A 149 -5.68 8.45 -1.10
N PRO A 150 -5.80 8.74 0.22
CA PRO A 150 -5.72 10.12 0.70
C PRO A 150 -4.41 10.83 0.34
N THR A 151 -3.26 10.15 0.42
CA THR A 151 -1.96 10.74 0.06
C THR A 151 -1.92 11.12 -1.42
N VAL A 152 -2.39 10.25 -2.29
CA VAL A 152 -2.40 10.50 -3.73
C VAL A 152 -3.41 11.58 -4.10
N VAL A 153 -4.58 11.60 -3.48
CA VAL A 153 -5.57 12.68 -3.65
C VAL A 153 -4.95 14.03 -3.27
N MET A 154 -4.19 14.10 -2.17
CA MET A 154 -3.53 15.34 -1.76
C MET A 154 -2.52 15.82 -2.79
N LYS A 155 -1.63 14.95 -3.26
CA LYS A 155 -0.68 15.28 -4.35
C LYS A 155 -1.39 15.77 -5.61
N ALA A 156 -2.50 15.12 -5.98
CA ALA A 156 -3.29 15.53 -7.14
C ALA A 156 -3.96 16.91 -6.97
N VAL A 157 -4.38 17.26 -5.75
CA VAL A 157 -4.94 18.59 -5.43
C VAL A 157 -3.86 19.67 -5.43
N GLU A 158 -2.65 19.33 -5.00
CA GLU A 158 -1.48 20.24 -4.97
C GLU A 158 -0.89 20.49 -6.37
N GLY A 159 -1.26 19.66 -7.36
CA GLY A 159 -0.76 19.75 -8.73
C GLY A 159 0.51 18.93 -8.97
N ASP A 160 1.01 18.22 -7.94
CA ASP A 160 2.25 17.45 -7.94
C ASP A 160 2.07 16.03 -8.47
N TYR A 161 1.11 15.82 -9.38
CA TYR A 161 0.80 14.50 -9.89
C TYR A 161 0.56 14.55 -11.40
N GLU A 162 1.60 14.19 -12.17
CA GLU A 162 1.62 14.27 -13.64
C GLU A 162 0.74 13.21 -14.32
N HIS A 163 0.40 12.11 -13.65
CA HIS A 163 -0.39 11.02 -14.20
C HIS A 163 -1.86 11.12 -13.84
N SER A 164 -2.78 10.84 -14.77
CA SER A 164 -4.18 10.71 -14.39
C SER A 164 -4.30 9.46 -13.51
N MET A 165 -4.62 9.62 -12.23
CA MET A 165 -4.86 8.48 -11.31
C MET A 165 -6.04 7.60 -11.74
N GLY A 166 -6.88 8.08 -12.67
CA GLY A 166 -7.80 7.24 -13.41
C GLY A 166 -7.09 6.11 -14.15
N ASP A 167 -5.90 6.37 -14.71
CA ASP A 167 -5.04 5.36 -15.34
C ASP A 167 -4.41 4.44 -14.30
N TRP A 168 -4.08 4.95 -13.11
CA TRP A 168 -3.57 4.11 -12.01
C TRP A 168 -4.63 3.12 -11.52
N PHE A 169 -5.87 3.55 -11.30
CA PHE A 169 -6.95 2.64 -10.93
C PHE A 169 -7.20 1.59 -12.03
N GLN A 170 -7.15 1.99 -13.29
CA GLN A 170 -7.25 1.07 -14.42
C GLN A 170 -6.06 0.10 -14.46
N ALA A 171 -4.86 0.57 -14.22
CA ALA A 171 -3.64 -0.24 -14.15
C ALA A 171 -3.71 -1.21 -12.97
N LEU A 172 -4.13 -0.77 -11.79
CA LEU A 172 -4.31 -1.61 -10.61
C LEU A 172 -5.30 -2.76 -10.90
N VAL A 173 -6.44 -2.43 -11.50
CA VAL A 173 -7.42 -3.43 -11.93
C VAL A 173 -6.82 -4.35 -13.01
N ALA A 174 -6.11 -3.82 -14.00
CA ALA A 174 -5.51 -4.61 -15.07
C ALA A 174 -4.37 -5.53 -14.58
N MET A 175 -3.62 -5.11 -13.57
CA MET A 175 -2.54 -5.88 -12.95
C MET A 175 -3.07 -7.01 -12.07
N ARG A 176 -4.19 -6.78 -11.37
CA ARG A 176 -4.72 -7.72 -10.36
C ARG A 176 -5.86 -8.60 -10.87
N CYS A 177 -6.60 -8.18 -11.88
CA CYS A 177 -7.67 -8.99 -12.46
C CYS A 177 -7.14 -9.87 -13.59
N PRO A 178 -7.48 -11.17 -13.63
CA PRO A 178 -7.17 -12.03 -14.77
C PRO A 178 -7.62 -11.41 -16.10
N GLN A 179 -6.74 -11.38 -17.11
CA GLN A 179 -7.00 -10.73 -18.40
C GLN A 179 -8.30 -11.20 -19.08
N GLY A 180 -8.75 -12.42 -18.78
CA GLY A 180 -10.03 -12.96 -19.28
C GLY A 180 -11.25 -12.21 -18.79
N LEU A 181 -11.24 -11.68 -17.56
CA LEU A 181 -12.39 -10.99 -16.95
C LEU A 181 -12.60 -9.57 -17.51
N LEU A 182 -11.54 -8.95 -18.04
CA LEU A 182 -11.62 -7.58 -18.57
C LEU A 182 -12.38 -7.49 -19.89
N ARG A 183 -12.48 -8.57 -20.67
CA ARG A 183 -13.08 -8.54 -22.02
C ARG A 183 -14.60 -8.39 -22.00
N ASP A 184 -15.27 -8.97 -21.01
CA ASP A 184 -16.73 -9.01 -20.93
C ASP A 184 -17.33 -7.80 -20.18
N ALA A 185 -16.49 -7.00 -19.52
CA ALA A 185 -16.89 -5.93 -18.61
C ALA A 185 -17.24 -4.58 -19.27
N TYR A 186 -17.32 -4.52 -20.60
CA TYR A 186 -17.43 -3.24 -21.33
C TYR A 186 -18.85 -2.82 -21.70
N ALA A 187 -19.87 -3.66 -21.47
CA ALA A 187 -21.25 -3.27 -21.71
C ALA A 187 -21.69 -2.26 -20.64
N ARG A 188 -22.02 -1.02 -21.05
CA ARG A 188 -22.55 0.00 -20.13
C ARG A 188 -23.83 -0.50 -19.47
N GLN A 189 -23.91 -0.34 -18.16
CA GLN A 189 -25.10 -0.63 -17.37
C GLN A 189 -25.72 0.67 -16.84
N PRO A 190 -26.95 0.64 -16.30
CA PRO A 190 -27.44 1.73 -15.48
C PRO A 190 -26.50 1.98 -14.29
N SER A 191 -26.47 3.22 -13.80
CA SER A 191 -25.66 3.57 -12.62
C SER A 191 -25.97 2.66 -11.44
N ALA A 192 -24.93 2.02 -10.92
CA ALA A 192 -24.97 1.21 -9.71
C ALA A 192 -25.16 2.06 -8.44
N LEU A 193 -24.86 3.37 -8.50
CA LEU A 193 -25.03 4.29 -7.38
C LEU A 193 -26.44 4.85 -7.26
N LEU A 194 -27.16 5.04 -8.37
CA LEU A 194 -28.52 5.62 -8.34
C LEU A 194 -29.47 4.86 -7.41
N ARG A 195 -29.36 3.53 -7.36
CA ARG A 195 -30.21 2.70 -6.49
C ARG A 195 -30.05 3.00 -4.99
N TYR A 196 -28.91 3.53 -4.55
CA TYR A 196 -28.64 3.82 -3.14
C TYR A 196 -29.34 5.10 -2.66
N LEU A 197 -29.73 5.99 -3.57
CA LEU A 197 -30.50 7.19 -3.23
C LEU A 197 -31.92 6.88 -2.76
N ASP A 198 -32.51 5.80 -3.29
CA ASP A 198 -33.88 5.40 -3.00
C ASP A 198 -33.95 4.23 -1.98
N LEU A 199 -32.81 3.70 -1.57
CA LEU A 199 -32.74 2.54 -0.68
C LEU A 199 -32.97 2.97 0.77
N ASP A 200 -34.01 2.43 1.39
CA ASP A 200 -34.21 2.54 2.83
C ASP A 200 -33.24 1.62 3.58
N LEU A 201 -32.12 2.18 4.00
CA LEU A 201 -31.10 1.47 4.78
C LEU A 201 -31.46 1.37 6.27
N GLY A 202 -32.47 2.11 6.75
CA GLY A 202 -32.72 2.28 8.17
C GLY A 202 -31.59 3.00 8.91
N GLU A 203 -31.57 2.86 10.24
CA GLU A 203 -30.48 3.34 11.07
C GLU A 203 -29.25 2.42 10.93
N PRO A 204 -28.02 2.97 10.85
CA PRO A 204 -26.81 2.18 10.88
C PRO A 204 -26.79 1.25 12.11
N SER A 205 -26.45 -0.02 11.88
CA SER A 205 -26.18 -0.94 12.99
C SER A 205 -25.02 -0.44 13.84
N GLU A 206 -24.90 -0.90 15.08
CA GLU A 206 -23.79 -0.51 15.97
C GLU A 206 -22.41 -0.75 15.33
N ILE A 207 -22.25 -1.89 14.66
CA ILE A 207 -21.03 -2.25 13.92
C ILE A 207 -20.75 -1.24 12.79
N ALA A 208 -21.77 -0.70 12.13
CA ALA A 208 -21.59 0.31 11.08
C ALA A 208 -21.37 1.72 11.66
N ALA A 209 -22.00 2.04 12.79
CA ALA A 209 -22.01 3.38 13.35
C ALA A 209 -20.69 3.73 14.07
N VAL A 210 -20.08 2.78 14.77
CA VAL A 210 -18.92 3.01 15.63
C VAL A 210 -17.71 2.28 15.08
N THR A 211 -16.63 3.00 14.77
CA THR A 211 -15.37 2.34 14.40
C THR A 211 -14.78 1.60 15.60
N PRO A 212 -14.41 0.30 15.45
CA PRO A 212 -13.76 -0.45 16.51
C PRO A 212 -12.39 0.14 16.89
N VAL A 213 -11.75 0.88 15.98
CA VAL A 213 -10.45 1.52 16.21
C VAL A 213 -10.47 2.49 17.40
N ILE A 214 -11.56 3.26 17.57
CA ILE A 214 -11.73 4.16 18.73
C ILE A 214 -11.70 3.38 20.03
N SER A 215 -12.39 2.23 20.06
CA SER A 215 -12.44 1.36 21.24
C SER A 215 -11.07 0.76 21.58
N TRP A 216 -10.29 0.39 20.56
CA TRP A 216 -8.95 -0.16 20.75
C TRP A 216 -7.98 0.90 21.25
N ALA A 217 -8.00 2.10 20.68
CA ALA A 217 -7.16 3.21 21.12
C ALA A 217 -7.42 3.56 22.61
N ALA A 218 -8.69 3.55 23.03
CA ALA A 218 -9.04 3.77 24.43
C ALA A 218 -8.61 2.62 25.36
N ALA A 219 -8.59 1.38 24.88
CA ALA A 219 -8.09 0.24 25.62
C ALA A 219 -6.55 0.26 25.72
N ASP A 220 -5.87 0.55 24.62
CA ASP A 220 -4.41 0.57 24.52
C ASP A 220 -3.82 1.74 25.31
N ALA A 221 -4.52 2.88 25.41
CA ALA A 221 -4.13 4.00 26.28
C ALA A 221 -4.06 3.63 27.78
N LYS A 222 -4.71 2.53 28.20
CA LYS A 222 -4.64 2.02 29.58
C LYS A 222 -3.48 1.04 29.78
N THR A 223 -2.91 0.54 28.69
CA THR A 223 -1.72 -0.32 28.74
C THR A 223 -0.50 0.58 28.90
N PRO A 224 0.41 0.32 29.86
CA PRO A 224 1.67 1.05 29.92
C PRO A 224 2.35 0.96 28.56
N PRO A 225 2.99 2.04 28.06
CA PRO A 225 3.73 1.96 26.81
C PRO A 225 4.71 0.78 26.92
N PRO A 226 4.89 0.00 25.84
CA PRO A 226 5.92 -1.01 25.84
C PRO A 226 7.25 -0.35 26.25
N PRO A 227 8.14 -1.07 26.96
CA PRO A 227 9.46 -0.54 27.22
C PRO A 227 10.05 -0.04 25.90
N PRO A 228 10.76 1.11 25.89
CA PRO A 228 11.33 1.63 24.65
C PRO A 228 12.06 0.50 23.97
N LEU A 229 11.74 0.27 22.69
CA LEU A 229 12.47 -0.69 21.88
C LEU A 229 13.95 -0.38 22.09
N ALA A 230 14.74 -1.43 22.32
CA ALA A 230 16.19 -1.25 22.35
C ALA A 230 16.59 -0.48 21.08
N PRO A 231 17.61 0.40 21.15
CA PRO A 231 18.06 1.14 19.97
C PRO A 231 18.20 0.16 18.81
N ARG A 232 17.49 0.42 17.71
CA ARG A 232 17.65 -0.38 16.50
C ARG A 232 19.13 -0.30 16.14
N SER A 233 19.78 -1.46 16.02
CA SER A 233 21.14 -1.50 15.49
C SER A 233 21.03 -1.86 14.02
N GLY A 234 21.68 -1.08 13.17
CA GLY A 234 21.56 -1.16 11.72
C GLY A 234 21.01 0.13 11.13
N GLU A 235 21.39 0.37 9.88
CA GLU A 235 20.95 1.46 9.01
C GLU A 235 20.52 0.82 7.69
N ASP A 236 19.60 1.47 6.97
CA ASP A 236 19.20 0.99 5.64
C ASP A 236 20.41 1.07 4.72
N MET A 237 20.70 0.01 3.97
CA MET A 237 21.91 -0.09 3.15
C MET A 237 21.57 -0.22 1.67
N TYR A 238 22.41 0.35 0.81
CA TYR A 238 22.30 0.23 -0.64
C TYR A 238 23.55 -0.44 -1.22
N PHE A 239 23.35 -1.37 -2.16
CA PHE A 239 24.42 -2.09 -2.86
C PHE A 239 24.35 -1.84 -4.37
N ALA A 240 25.40 -1.24 -4.94
CA ALA A 240 25.51 -0.98 -6.37
C ALA A 240 26.96 -0.91 -6.84
N ALA A 241 27.17 -1.04 -8.16
CA ALA A 241 28.44 -0.73 -8.82
C ALA A 241 28.19 0.34 -9.88
N GLY A 242 29.11 1.28 -10.09
CA GLY A 242 28.95 2.32 -11.10
C GLY A 242 29.43 3.69 -10.63
N PRO A 243 29.17 4.75 -11.42
CA PRO A 243 29.40 6.12 -11.00
C PRO A 243 28.52 6.48 -9.80
N ASP A 244 29.04 7.32 -8.91
CA ASP A 244 28.37 7.74 -7.67
C ASP A 244 27.25 8.77 -7.92
N GLU A 245 27.14 9.34 -9.12
CA GLU A 245 26.43 10.60 -9.34
C GLU A 245 24.89 10.50 -9.36
N GLU A 246 24.26 9.33 -9.61
CA GLU A 246 22.79 9.24 -9.73
C GLU A 246 22.24 7.84 -9.39
N PRO A 247 22.00 7.49 -8.10
CA PRO A 247 21.40 6.21 -7.72
C PRO A 247 19.93 6.06 -8.14
N GLU A 248 19.24 7.17 -8.48
CA GLU A 248 17.84 7.18 -8.87
C GLU A 248 17.61 6.61 -10.28
N ASP A 249 18.58 6.73 -11.19
CA ASP A 249 18.51 6.15 -12.53
C ASP A 249 19.35 4.86 -12.61
N ASP A 250 18.68 3.74 -12.34
CA ASP A 250 19.29 2.41 -12.34
C ASP A 250 19.90 1.99 -13.69
N SER A 251 19.57 2.70 -14.79
CA SER A 251 20.10 2.44 -16.12
C SER A 251 21.60 2.75 -16.23
N HIS A 252 22.10 3.67 -15.40
CA HIS A 252 23.50 4.11 -15.37
C HIS A 252 24.41 3.21 -14.52
N LEU A 253 23.84 2.39 -13.64
CA LEU A 253 24.59 1.48 -12.79
C LEU A 253 25.20 0.32 -13.59
N THR A 254 26.36 -0.17 -13.15
CA THR A 254 27.02 -1.33 -13.75
C THR A 254 26.24 -2.62 -13.44
N PRO A 255 25.93 -3.47 -14.44
CA PRO A 255 25.27 -4.74 -14.20
C PRO A 255 26.01 -5.62 -13.19
N LEU A 256 25.29 -6.11 -12.19
CA LEU A 256 25.80 -7.03 -11.18
C LEU A 256 25.69 -8.49 -11.66
N PRO A 257 26.70 -9.34 -11.37
CA PRO A 257 26.63 -10.77 -11.67
C PRO A 257 25.67 -11.47 -10.68
N HIS A 258 24.39 -11.50 -11.03
CA HIS A 258 23.28 -11.97 -10.18
C HIS A 258 23.50 -13.37 -9.55
N GLU A 259 24.21 -14.29 -10.21
CA GLU A 259 24.60 -15.59 -9.65
C GLU A 259 25.51 -15.45 -8.41
N ARG A 260 26.47 -14.53 -8.45
CA ARG A 260 27.38 -14.26 -7.35
C ARG A 260 26.68 -13.48 -6.24
N VAL A 261 25.79 -12.57 -6.61
CA VAL A 261 24.93 -11.84 -5.66
C VAL A 261 24.03 -12.80 -4.89
N ALA A 262 23.29 -13.68 -5.58
CA ALA A 262 22.43 -14.68 -4.94
C ALA A 262 23.19 -15.59 -3.96
N ALA A 263 24.41 -16.01 -4.34
CA ALA A 263 25.26 -16.80 -3.46
C ALA A 263 25.73 -16.02 -2.22
N ALA A 264 26.04 -14.73 -2.35
CA ALA A 264 26.41 -13.88 -1.22
C ALA A 264 25.22 -13.60 -0.30
N LEU A 265 24.04 -13.31 -0.85
CA LEU A 265 22.78 -13.13 -0.11
C LEU A 265 22.39 -14.39 0.67
N THR A 266 22.53 -15.56 0.05
CA THR A 266 22.29 -16.85 0.73
C THR A 266 23.24 -17.03 1.92
N ARG A 267 24.53 -16.67 1.77
CA ARG A 267 25.50 -16.71 2.88
C ARG A 267 25.18 -15.67 3.96
N ALA A 268 24.64 -14.52 3.55
CA ALA A 268 24.17 -13.47 4.45
C ALA A 268 22.90 -13.87 5.22
N GLY A 269 22.23 -14.96 4.85
CA GLY A 269 21.04 -15.47 5.55
C GLY A 269 19.71 -15.10 4.91
N PHE A 270 19.71 -14.50 3.71
CA PHE A 270 18.50 -14.32 2.91
C PHE A 270 18.17 -15.63 2.19
N LEU A 271 16.94 -16.11 2.42
CA LEU A 271 16.44 -17.38 1.90
C LEU A 271 15.04 -17.16 1.35
N THR A 272 14.61 -18.00 0.41
CA THR A 272 13.22 -17.99 -0.06
C THR A 272 12.24 -18.33 1.08
N ASP A 273 10.95 -18.13 0.83
CA ASP A 273 9.89 -18.46 1.79
C ASP A 273 9.93 -19.92 2.29
N ASP A 274 10.51 -20.82 1.52
CA ASP A 274 10.69 -22.25 1.85
C ASP A 274 12.06 -22.57 2.50
N ASP A 275 12.73 -21.56 3.05
CA ASP A 275 14.10 -21.64 3.60
C ASP A 275 15.14 -22.19 2.61
N GLN A 276 14.96 -21.97 1.31
CA GLN A 276 15.92 -22.40 0.28
C GLN A 276 16.86 -21.27 -0.12
N PRO A 277 18.06 -21.57 -0.65
CA PRO A 277 18.91 -20.58 -1.31
C PRO A 277 18.14 -19.81 -2.39
N ILE A 278 18.41 -18.51 -2.51
CA ILE A 278 17.77 -17.67 -3.52
C ILE A 278 18.20 -18.14 -4.92
N PRO A 279 17.27 -18.52 -5.80
CA PRO A 279 17.60 -18.82 -7.18
C PRO A 279 18.08 -17.56 -7.90
N PRO A 280 19.24 -17.57 -8.61
CA PRO A 280 19.78 -16.37 -9.24
C PRO A 280 18.81 -15.63 -10.15
N GLN A 281 17.97 -16.37 -10.89
CA GLN A 281 16.99 -15.80 -11.82
C GLN A 281 15.92 -14.96 -11.12
N ASP A 282 15.64 -15.20 -9.84
CA ASP A 282 14.63 -14.45 -9.12
C ASP A 282 15.08 -13.01 -8.87
N LEU A 283 16.40 -12.78 -8.74
CA LEU A 283 16.98 -11.43 -8.62
C LEU A 283 16.81 -10.58 -9.89
N LEU A 284 16.49 -11.19 -11.04
CA LEU A 284 16.25 -10.48 -12.30
C LEU A 284 14.80 -10.02 -12.46
N ARG A 285 13.92 -10.36 -11.52
CA ARG A 285 12.55 -9.86 -11.47
C ARG A 285 12.59 -8.46 -10.83
N ALA A 286 12.06 -7.46 -11.53
CA ALA A 286 11.94 -6.12 -11.00
C ALA A 286 11.14 -6.12 -9.69
N GLY A 287 11.68 -5.51 -8.63
CA GLY A 287 11.06 -5.50 -7.30
C GLY A 287 11.00 -6.88 -6.64
N PHE A 288 11.98 -7.75 -6.90
CA PHE A 288 12.08 -8.99 -6.14
C PHE A 288 12.44 -8.66 -4.70
N GLU A 289 11.62 -9.14 -3.76
CA GLU A 289 11.81 -8.93 -2.34
C GLU A 289 12.04 -10.23 -1.58
N VAL A 290 12.89 -10.19 -0.55
CA VAL A 290 13.14 -11.34 0.31
C VAL A 290 13.59 -10.90 1.71
N LEU A 291 13.00 -11.51 2.75
CA LEU A 291 13.36 -11.25 4.13
C LEU A 291 14.57 -12.11 4.55
N HIS A 292 15.47 -11.53 5.34
CA HIS A 292 16.47 -12.29 6.08
C HIS A 292 15.79 -13.31 7.00
N ARG A 293 16.30 -14.54 7.10
CA ARG A 293 15.68 -15.65 7.88
C ARG A 293 15.37 -15.30 9.35
N ASP A 294 16.20 -14.43 9.94
CA ASP A 294 16.11 -13.98 11.33
C ASP A 294 15.37 -12.63 11.45
N GLY A 295 14.78 -12.13 10.37
CA GLY A 295 14.01 -10.88 10.33
C GLY A 295 14.85 -9.60 10.42
N LEU A 296 16.17 -9.68 10.17
CA LEU A 296 17.08 -8.54 10.33
C LEU A 296 16.82 -7.43 9.29
N ALA A 297 16.69 -7.81 8.02
CA ALA A 297 16.50 -6.89 6.91
C ALA A 297 15.54 -7.45 5.85
N ASN A 298 14.88 -6.56 5.12
CA ASN A 298 14.21 -6.85 3.86
C ASN A 298 15.13 -6.45 2.71
N LEU A 299 15.26 -7.29 1.70
CA LEU A 299 15.99 -6.97 0.48
C LEU A 299 15.00 -6.63 -0.63
N ALA A 300 15.29 -5.60 -1.44
CA ALA A 300 14.57 -5.32 -2.69
C ALA A 300 15.55 -5.11 -3.85
N THR A 301 15.27 -5.69 -5.03
CA THR A 301 16.15 -5.56 -6.22
C THR A 301 15.70 -4.49 -7.21
N TYR A 302 16.69 -3.86 -7.85
CA TYR A 302 16.52 -2.92 -8.95
C TYR A 302 17.11 -3.53 -10.23
N THR A 303 16.32 -3.52 -11.30
CA THR A 303 16.68 -4.21 -12.55
C THR A 303 16.40 -3.33 -13.76
N HIS A 304 17.38 -3.23 -14.65
CA HIS A 304 17.27 -2.53 -15.92
C HIS A 304 17.63 -3.48 -17.07
N ASP A 305 16.83 -3.51 -18.14
CA ASP A 305 17.05 -4.40 -19.30
C ASP A 305 17.26 -5.88 -18.91
N ALA A 306 16.46 -6.39 -17.97
CA ALA A 306 16.56 -7.76 -17.44
C ALA A 306 17.93 -8.10 -16.81
N THR A 307 18.63 -7.09 -16.31
CA THR A 307 19.89 -7.24 -15.56
C THR A 307 19.75 -6.64 -14.17
N LEU A 308 20.34 -7.29 -13.17
CA LEU A 308 20.41 -6.76 -11.80
C LEU A 308 21.38 -5.57 -11.77
N ARG A 309 20.94 -4.44 -11.23
CA ARG A 309 21.72 -3.19 -11.15
C ARG A 309 22.10 -2.84 -9.71
N ALA A 310 21.14 -2.98 -8.82
CA ALA A 310 21.31 -2.71 -7.39
C ALA A 310 20.37 -3.55 -6.53
N PHE A 311 20.58 -3.50 -5.22
CA PHE A 311 19.59 -3.89 -4.24
C PHE A 311 19.70 -3.06 -2.96
N THR A 312 18.58 -2.85 -2.28
CA THR A 312 18.51 -2.23 -0.95
C THR A 312 18.39 -3.30 0.13
N LEU A 313 18.78 -2.94 1.36
CA LEU A 313 18.55 -3.68 2.58
C LEU A 313 17.89 -2.75 3.59
N GLU A 314 16.57 -2.87 3.74
CA GLU A 314 15.81 -2.10 4.73
C GLU A 314 15.86 -2.80 6.09
N VAL A 315 16.17 -2.08 7.16
CA VAL A 315 16.22 -2.62 8.52
C VAL A 315 14.82 -2.93 9.00
N VAL A 316 14.60 -4.19 9.37
CA VAL A 316 13.30 -4.69 9.77
C VAL A 316 13.20 -4.79 11.30
N ASP A 317 14.03 -5.63 11.92
CA ASP A 317 14.12 -5.77 13.38
C ASP A 317 15.47 -5.32 13.92
N GLY A 318 15.45 -4.77 15.14
CA GLY A 318 16.62 -4.36 15.90
C GLY A 318 17.46 -5.54 16.36
N GLY A 319 18.07 -6.24 15.40
CA GLY A 319 19.14 -7.19 15.67
C GLY A 319 20.26 -6.52 16.46
N THR A 320 21.10 -7.33 17.08
CA THR A 320 22.32 -6.83 17.70
C THR A 320 23.31 -6.32 16.63
N PRO A 321 24.21 -5.39 16.96
CA PRO A 321 25.28 -4.98 16.05
C PRO A 321 26.07 -6.17 15.49
N GLU A 322 26.29 -7.21 16.30
CA GLU A 322 26.97 -8.43 15.89
C GLU A 322 26.19 -9.23 14.84
N GLN A 323 24.87 -9.31 14.96
CA GLN A 323 24.02 -9.95 13.95
C GLN A 323 24.02 -9.16 12.64
N TRP A 324 23.97 -7.83 12.72
CA TRP A 324 24.05 -6.96 11.55
C TRP A 324 25.38 -7.11 10.83
N GLU A 325 26.50 -7.11 11.56
CA GLU A 325 27.83 -7.32 11.00
C GLU A 325 27.97 -8.70 10.35
N GLN A 326 27.45 -9.75 10.97
CA GLN A 326 27.47 -11.10 10.41
C GLN A 326 26.69 -11.19 9.08
N MET A 327 25.55 -10.50 8.99
CA MET A 327 24.75 -10.41 7.77
C MET A 327 25.49 -9.63 6.68
N LEU A 328 26.08 -8.48 7.00
CA LEU A 328 26.73 -7.62 6.01
C LEU A 328 28.11 -8.13 5.53
N ALA A 329 28.84 -8.89 6.36
CA ALA A 329 30.19 -9.38 6.03
C ALA A 329 30.32 -10.06 4.66
N PRO A 330 29.49 -11.06 4.27
CA PRO A 330 29.56 -11.67 2.94
C PRO A 330 29.21 -10.70 1.80
N LEU A 331 28.41 -9.66 2.06
CA LEU A 331 28.04 -8.65 1.07
C LEU A 331 29.16 -7.63 0.87
N ARG A 332 29.82 -7.19 1.96
CA ARG A 332 31.03 -6.35 1.88
C ARG A 332 32.17 -7.04 1.14
N ALA A 333 32.35 -8.34 1.38
CA ALA A 333 33.33 -9.13 0.65
C ALA A 333 33.03 -9.15 -0.86
N LEU A 334 31.75 -9.32 -1.23
CA LEU A 334 31.33 -9.26 -2.63
C LEU A 334 31.50 -7.85 -3.21
N ALA A 335 31.14 -6.81 -2.47
CA ALA A 335 31.29 -5.42 -2.89
C ALA A 335 32.74 -5.12 -3.30
N ASN A 336 33.68 -5.45 -2.41
CA ASN A 336 35.12 -5.31 -2.67
C ASN A 336 35.60 -6.10 -3.90
N GLU A 337 35.07 -7.32 -4.12
CA GLU A 337 35.45 -8.14 -5.27
C GLU A 337 34.92 -7.59 -6.60
N LEU A 338 33.75 -6.95 -6.57
CA LEU A 338 33.09 -6.39 -7.75
C LEU A 338 33.50 -4.94 -8.04
N GLY A 339 34.19 -4.27 -7.12
CA GLY A 339 34.30 -2.81 -7.17
C GLY A 339 32.96 -2.12 -6.99
N ALA A 340 32.04 -2.77 -6.27
CA ALA A 340 30.76 -2.22 -5.84
C ALA A 340 30.91 -1.51 -4.49
N ARG A 341 29.92 -0.71 -4.15
CA ARG A 341 29.74 -0.05 -2.85
C ARG A 341 28.59 -0.73 -2.11
N LEU A 342 28.76 -0.86 -0.79
CA LEU A 342 27.70 -1.20 0.16
C LEU A 342 27.80 -0.19 1.30
N ALA A 343 26.87 0.76 1.34
CA ALA A 343 26.89 1.87 2.29
C ALA A 343 25.45 2.20 2.76
N PRO A 344 25.29 2.98 3.84
CA PRO A 344 23.99 3.52 4.23
C PRO A 344 23.31 4.25 3.07
N ASP A 345 21.98 4.15 3.00
CA ASP A 345 21.18 4.70 1.89
C ASP A 345 21.35 6.22 1.76
N ASP A 346 21.44 6.94 2.88
CA ASP A 346 21.68 8.39 2.92
C ASP A 346 23.05 8.80 2.36
N GLU A 347 24.07 7.93 2.38
CA GLU A 347 25.36 8.23 1.76
C GLU A 347 25.39 8.02 0.23
N PHE A 348 24.29 7.55 -0.38
CA PHE A 348 24.16 7.45 -1.84
C PHE A 348 23.51 8.70 -2.46
N TYR A 349 22.75 9.47 -1.69
CA TYR A 349 22.12 10.71 -2.15
C TYR A 349 22.95 11.88 -1.67
N ASP A 350 23.55 12.63 -2.60
CA ASP A 350 24.18 13.90 -2.25
C ASP A 350 23.09 14.86 -1.76
N GLU A 351 23.06 15.17 -0.46
CA GLU A 351 22.10 16.11 0.17
C GLU A 351 22.22 17.56 -0.36
N ASP A 352 23.13 17.82 -1.31
CA ASP A 352 23.52 19.17 -1.74
C ASP A 352 22.53 19.83 -2.74
N ASP A 353 21.48 19.13 -3.19
CA ASP A 353 20.53 19.65 -4.18
C ASP A 353 19.24 20.28 -3.59
N GLU A 354 19.04 20.30 -2.26
CA GLU A 354 17.81 20.87 -1.66
C GLU A 354 17.84 22.38 -1.35
N ASP A 355 18.96 23.09 -1.62
CA ASP A 355 19.16 24.47 -1.15
C ASP A 355 19.20 25.59 -2.24
N ASP A 356 18.91 25.30 -3.52
CA ASP A 356 18.94 26.30 -4.62
C ASP A 356 17.58 26.77 -5.18
#